data_AF-A0A914VGD4-F1
#
_entry.id   AF-A0A914VGD4-F1
#
_cell.length_a   1.000
_cell.length_b   1.000
_cell.length_c   1.000
_cell.angle_alpha   90.00
_cell.angle_beta   90.00
_cell.angle_gamma   90.00
#
_symmetry.space_group_name_H-M   'P 1'
#
loop_
_entity.id
_entity.type
_entity.pdbx_description
1 polymer ?
#
loop_
_entity_poly.entity_id
_entity_poly.type
_entity_poly.pdbx_seq_one_letter_code
_entity_poly.pdbx_strand_id
1 'polypeptide(L)'
;MLATRLIHSASVSMDAEESMITKLKQACGYEFTSKLSRMFTDVGLSKELTDKFLEFVRSNNETLDVQMQILVLQAGAWPLSTNLQA
;
A
#
# COMPACT_ATOMS: atom_id res chain seq x y z
N MET A 1 0.76 -13.99 -0.01
CA MET A 1 0.43 -13.21 1.21
C MET A 1 -0.18 -11.86 0.81
N LEU A 2 -1.00 -11.24 1.66
CA LEU A 2 -1.63 -9.93 1.37
C LEU A 2 -0.59 -8.87 0.96
N ALA A 3 0.53 -8.78 1.69
CA ALA A 3 1.63 -7.86 1.38
C ALA A 3 2.09 -7.94 -0.09
N THR A 4 2.34 -9.15 -0.60
CA THR A 4 2.75 -9.38 -1.99
C THR A 4 1.68 -8.92 -2.99
N ARG A 5 0.40 -9.18 -2.69
CA ARG A 5 -0.70 -8.76 -3.57
C ARG A 5 -0.83 -7.24 -3.62
N LEU A 6 -0.65 -6.57 -2.48
CA LEU A 6 -0.72 -5.12 -2.38
C LEU A 6 0.46 -4.44 -3.09
N ILE A 7 1.69 -4.91 -2.91
CA ILE A 7 2.89 -4.32 -3.54
C ILE A 7 2.84 -4.45 -5.06
N HIS A 8 2.48 -5.63 -5.57
CA HIS A 8 2.45 -5.87 -7.02
C HIS A 8 1.18 -5.37 -7.69
N SER A 9 0.31 -4.64 -6.97
CA SER A 9 -1.04 -4.25 -7.45
C SER A 9 -1.83 -5.44 -8.04
N ALA A 10 -1.56 -6.65 -7.54
CA ALA A 10 -2.19 -7.89 -7.99
C ALA A 10 -3.49 -8.18 -7.23
N SER A 11 -3.93 -7.24 -6.38
CA SER A 11 -5.25 -7.30 -5.76
C SER A 11 -6.33 -7.08 -6.82
N VAL A 12 -7.28 -8.02 -6.90
CA VAL A 12 -8.41 -7.95 -7.83
C VAL A 12 -9.40 -6.84 -7.43
N SER A 13 -9.55 -6.58 -6.13
CA SER A 13 -10.46 -5.58 -5.60
C SER A 13 -10.00 -5.14 -4.22
N MET A 14 -9.82 -3.83 -4.04
CA MET A 14 -9.50 -3.24 -2.74
C MET A 14 -10.64 -3.44 -1.74
N ASP A 15 -11.89 -3.31 -2.19
CA ASP A 15 -13.08 -3.53 -1.36
C ASP A 15 -13.16 -4.97 -0.84
N ALA A 16 -12.75 -5.95 -1.67
CA ALA A 16 -12.70 -7.35 -1.26
C ALA A 16 -11.63 -7.60 -0.19
N GLU A 17 -10.46 -6.98 -0.32
CA GLU A 17 -9.40 -7.07 0.69
C GLU A 17 -9.82 -6.39 2.00
N GLU A 18 -10.48 -5.23 1.94
CA GLU A 18 -11.02 -4.54 3.12
C GLU A 18 -12.09 -5.40 3.82
N SER A 19 -13.00 -6.01 3.06
CA SER A 19 -14.00 -6.94 3.59
C SER A 19 -13.35 -8.14 4.27
N MET A 20 -12.29 -8.70 3.67
CA MET A 20 -11.53 -9.81 4.25
C MET A 20 -10.90 -9.42 5.59
N ILE A 21 -10.25 -8.26 5.67
CA ILE A 21 -9.64 -7.75 6.92
C ILE A 21 -10.72 -7.54 7.98
N THR A 22 -11.87 -6.96 7.60
CA THR A 22 -12.98 -6.71 8.52
C THR A 22 -13.54 -8.00 9.11
N LYS A 23 -13.76 -9.02 8.28
CA LYS A 23 -14.25 -10.34 8.74
C LYS A 23 -13.23 -11.03 9.64
N LEU A 24 -11.94 -10.95 9.32
CA LEU A 24 -10.88 -11.49 10.18
C LEU A 24 -10.82 -10.76 11.52
N LYS A 25 -11.02 -9.44 11.54
CA LYS A 25 -11.07 -8.67 12.79
C LYS A 25 -12.24 -9.09 13.67
N GLN A 26 -13.40 -9.37 13.07
CA GLN A 26 -14.56 -9.88 13.79
C GLN A 26 -14.33 -11.29 14.36
N ALA A 27 -13.69 -12.17 13.59
CA ALA A 27 -13.47 -13.56 13.98
C ALA A 27 -12.29 -13.76 14.95
N CYS A 28 -11.21 -13.00 14.78
CA CYS A 28 -9.91 -13.23 15.45
C CYS A 28 -9.45 -12.05 16.33
N GLY A 29 -10.17 -10.93 16.30
CA GLY A 29 -9.86 -9.74 17.08
C GLY A 29 -8.89 -8.77 16.40
N TYR A 30 -8.76 -7.59 17.01
CA TYR A 30 -7.99 -6.47 16.45
C TYR A 30 -6.49 -6.75 16.35
N GLU A 31 -5.88 -7.30 17.41
CA GLU A 31 -4.43 -7.55 17.47
C GLU A 31 -3.95 -8.42 16.30
N PHE A 32 -4.75 -9.42 15.92
CA PHE A 32 -4.46 -10.31 14.79
C PHE A 32 -4.43 -9.57 13.45
N THR A 33 -5.36 -8.64 13.23
CA THR A 33 -5.47 -7.88 11.97
C THR A 33 -4.67 -6.59 11.94
N SER A 34 -4.09 -6.16 13.06
CA SER A 34 -3.45 -4.85 13.22
C SER A 34 -2.45 -4.52 12.10
N LYS A 35 -1.58 -5.47 11.73
CA LYS A 35 -0.61 -5.31 10.64
C LYS A 35 -1.28 -5.29 9.26
N LEU A 36 -2.31 -6.11 9.03
CA LEU A 36 -3.05 -6.14 7.76
C LEU A 36 -3.74 -4.80 7.51
N SER A 37 -4.38 -4.24 8.54
CA SER A 37 -4.99 -2.92 8.47
C SER A 37 -3.97 -1.83 8.15
N ARG A 38 -2.81 -1.83 8.82
CA ARG A 38 -1.72 -0.87 8.52
C ARG A 38 -1.20 -1.01 7.09
N MET A 39 -0.94 -2.24 6.62
CA MET A 39 -0.53 -2.47 5.23
C MET A 39 -1.55 -1.92 4.23
N PHE A 40 -2.84 -2.12 4.48
CA PHE A 40 -3.91 -1.63 3.61
C PHE A 40 -3.95 -0.08 3.60
N THR A 41 -3.82 0.54 4.77
CA THR A 41 -3.76 2.01 4.91
C THR A 41 -2.54 2.60 4.20
N ASP A 42 -1.35 2.01 4.38
CA ASP A 42 -0.11 2.49 3.74
C ASP A 42 -0.24 2.56 2.22
N VAL A 43 -0.84 1.53 1.59
CA VAL A 43 -1.06 1.50 0.13
C VAL A 43 -2.03 2.59 -0.32
N GLY A 44 -3.13 2.78 0.42
CA GLY A 44 -4.11 3.82 0.11
C GLY A 44 -3.51 5.22 0.17
N LEU A 45 -2.80 5.54 1.26
CA LEU A 45 -2.13 6.83 1.43
C LEU A 45 -1.03 7.06 0.40
N SER A 46 -0.25 6.02 0.09
CA SER A 46 0.81 6.11 -0.93
C SER A 46 0.26 6.42 -2.31
N LYS A 47 -0.88 5.81 -2.67
CA LYS A 47 -1.56 6.10 -3.94
C LYS A 47 -2.03 7.55 -3.99
N GLU A 48 -2.72 8.01 -2.94
CA GLU A 48 -3.19 9.39 -2.86
C GLU A 48 -2.03 10.41 -2.95
N LEU A 49 -0.91 10.12 -2.27
CA LEU A 49 0.28 10.96 -2.33
C LEU A 49 0.90 10.96 -3.73
N THR A 50 0.95 9.80 -4.39
CA THR A 50 1.44 9.69 -5.77
C THR A 50 0.56 10.50 -6.71
N ASP A 51 -0.76 10.41 -6.60
CA ASP A 51 -1.70 11.15 -7.45
C ASP A 51 -1.52 12.67 -7.28
N LYS A 52 -1.41 13.15 -6.02
CA LYS A 52 -1.11 14.56 -5.71
C LYS A 52 0.22 15.02 -6.26
N PHE A 53 1.26 14.17 -6.19
CA PHE A 53 2.56 14.48 -6.75
C PHE A 53 2.51 14.60 -8.28
N LEU A 54 1.83 13.68 -8.96
CA LEU A 54 1.65 13.74 -10.41
C LEU A 54 0.84 14.96 -10.84
N GLU A 55 -0.18 15.33 -10.07
CA GLU A 55 -0.95 16.56 -10.30
C GLU A 55 -0.07 17.81 -10.16
N PHE A 56 0.76 17.86 -9.12
CA PHE A 56 1.73 18.94 -8.92
C PHE A 56 2.73 19.05 -10.08
N VAL A 57 3.29 17.94 -10.55
CA VAL A 57 4.22 17.93 -11.69
C VAL A 57 3.54 18.50 -12.94
N ARG A 58 2.29 18.08 -13.21
CA ARG A 58 1.50 18.59 -14.34
C ARG A 58 1.20 20.08 -14.21
N SER A 59 0.88 20.57 -13.01
CA SER A 59 0.58 21.99 -12.80
C SER A 59 1.81 22.89 -12.93
N ASN A 60 3.02 22.36 -12.70
CA ASN A 60 4.29 23.04 -12.94
C ASN A 60 4.78 22.90 -14.40
N ASN A 61 3.97 22.30 -15.28
CA ASN A 61 4.31 22.08 -16.69
C ASN A 61 5.59 21.24 -16.89
N GLU A 62 5.91 20.40 -15.90
CA GLU A 62 6.99 19.41 -15.97
C GLU A 62 6.44 18.07 -16.47
N THR A 63 7.30 17.29 -17.12
CA THR A 63 6.95 15.95 -17.61
C THR A 63 7.87 14.92 -17.00
N LEU A 64 7.29 13.89 -16.40
CA LEU A 64 8.02 12.69 -16.01
C LEU A 64 8.18 11.79 -17.23
N ASP A 65 9.42 11.45 -17.57
CA ASP A 65 9.76 10.55 -18.68
C ASP A 65 9.47 9.07 -18.34
N VAL A 66 8.94 8.81 -17.14
CA VAL A 66 8.68 7.47 -16.63
C VAL A 66 7.36 7.43 -15.87
N GLN A 67 6.60 6.37 -16.11
CA GLN A 67 5.43 6.05 -15.29
C GLN A 67 5.93 5.47 -13.96
N MET A 68 5.60 6.14 -12.85
CA MET A 68 6.04 5.75 -11.52
C MET A 68 4.86 5.36 -10.64
N GLN A 69 5.07 4.34 -9.81
CA GLN A 69 4.20 3.98 -8.70
C GLN A 69 5.02 4.07 -7.42
N ILE A 70 4.65 4.99 -6.53
CA ILE A 70 5.38 5.23 -5.27
C ILE A 70 4.62 4.55 -4.13
N LEU A 71 5.33 3.78 -3.31
CA LEU A 71 4.81 3.12 -2.12
C LEU A 71 5.65 3.51 -0.90
N VAL A 72 5.05 4.25 0.02
CA VAL A 72 5.62 4.65 1.30
C VAL A 72 5.06 3.72 2.38
N LEU A 73 5.90 2.87 2.95
CA LEU A 73 5.49 1.72 3.76
C LEU A 73 6.13 1.74 5.15
N GLN A 74 5.40 1.38 6.21
CA GLN A 74 5.97 1.26 7.55
C GLN A 74 6.78 -0.03 7.73
N ALA A 75 8.06 0.09 8.12
CA ALA A 75 8.95 -1.06 8.37
C ALA A 75 8.37 -2.11 9.35
N GLY A 76 7.53 -1.71 10.31
CA GLY A 76 6.94 -2.63 11.30
C GLY A 76 5.68 -3.39 10.84
N ALA A 77 5.03 -2.93 9.76
CA ALA A 77 3.80 -3.54 9.24
C ALA A 77 4.07 -4.50 8.09
N TRP A 78 5.16 -4.29 7.34
CA TRP A 78 5.43 -5.02 6.11
C TRP A 78 6.55 -6.06 6.27
N PRO A 79 6.38 -7.29 5.74
CA PRO A 79 7.43 -8.30 5.75
C PRO A 79 8.41 -8.08 4.59
N LEU A 80 9.02 -6.89 4.50
CA LEU A 80 10.02 -6.59 3.49
C LEU A 80 11.38 -7.07 3.98
N SER A 81 11.99 -8.01 3.26
CA SER A 81 13.39 -8.36 3.48
C SER A 81 14.25 -7.17 3.06
N THR A 82 14.96 -6.56 4.00
CA THR A 82 16.05 -5.63 3.70
C THR A 82 17.16 -6.43 3.02
N ASN A 83 17.14 -6.50 1.68
CA ASN A 83 18.33 -6.86 0.92
C ASN A 83 19.28 -5.65 0.95
N LEU A 84 19.84 -5.38 2.13
CA LEU A 84 21.03 -4.56 2.28
C LEU A 84 22.21 -5.46 1.88
N GLN A 85 22.43 -5.62 0.58
CA GLN A 85 23.77 -5.96 0.11
C GLN A 85 24.58 -4.66 0.16
N ALA A 86 25.50 -4.63 1.13
CA ALA A 86 26.54 -3.61 1.24
C ALA A 86 27.55 -3.73 0.10
#